data_AF-L0DID6-F1
#
_entry.id   AF-L0DID6-F1
#
_cell.length_a   1.000
_cell.length_b   1.000
_cell.length_c   1.000
_cell.angle_alpha   90.00
_cell.angle_beta   90.00
_cell.angle_gamma   90.00
#
_symmetry.space_group_name_H-M   'P 1'
#
loop_
_entity.id
_entity.type
_entity.pdbx_description
1 polymer ?
#
loop_
_entity_poly.entity_id
_entity_poly.type
_entity_poly.pdbx_seq_one_letter_code
_entity_poly.pdbx_strand_id
1 'polypeptide(L)'
;MKLNNPPVIQSWIEFKFASGQEKPPWNLETAEEFLNRYEDRLPHQEAIIETTSQTRPFSGPQRSQRVSPKDKLDKAWARNDDQSHWLQIADDQMVYNQTRVESYLGFESLRDEALSKLGDYVDFFRPETLKSVELHYVDLIEIPTPVEQKIELQDYFHLRVEMPDEFGLVWHFSNQIFVKPKTKEDNNVLEVKFQSVRPDEEAGTYRFRLDWHFICLHLESWSRDIVCGRLDQAHTCLLNYFRASVTEKTWQLFQPSDEG
;
A
#
# COMPACT_ATOMS: atom_id res chain seq x y z
N MET A 1 2.41 -12.86 19.43
CA MET A 1 1.14 -13.43 18.95
C MET A 1 1.10 -13.28 17.44
N LYS A 2 1.24 -14.40 16.73
CA LYS A 2 1.33 -14.46 15.27
C LYS A 2 -0.01 -14.90 14.69
N LEU A 3 -0.38 -14.37 13.53
CA LEU A 3 -1.57 -14.81 12.78
C LEU A 3 -1.13 -15.81 11.71
N ASN A 4 -1.74 -17.00 11.66
CA ASN A 4 -1.44 -17.98 10.62
C ASN A 4 -2.08 -17.61 9.28
N ASN A 5 -3.20 -16.88 9.31
CA ASN A 5 -3.86 -16.36 8.11
C ASN A 5 -4.18 -14.86 8.27
N PRO A 6 -3.17 -13.97 8.22
CA PRO A 6 -3.40 -12.54 8.32
C PRO A 6 -4.29 -12.05 7.15
N PRO A 7 -5.18 -11.07 7.36
CA PRO A 7 -6.09 -10.61 6.32
C PRO A 7 -5.44 -9.71 5.27
N VAL A 8 -4.18 -9.31 5.47
CA VAL A 8 -3.43 -8.45 4.55
C VAL A 8 -3.32 -9.12 3.18
N ILE A 9 -3.92 -8.49 2.17
CA ILE A 9 -3.81 -8.90 0.76
C ILE A 9 -2.83 -8.03 -0.01
N GLN A 10 -2.57 -6.82 0.45
CA GLN A 10 -1.61 -5.91 -0.15
C GLN A 10 -1.02 -4.96 0.90
N SER A 11 0.24 -4.61 0.73
CA SER A 11 0.92 -3.64 1.58
C SER A 11 1.96 -2.88 0.79
N TRP A 12 2.15 -1.59 1.07
CA TRP A 12 3.22 -0.83 0.44
C TRP A 12 3.76 0.27 1.33
N ILE A 13 4.99 0.67 1.01
CA ILE A 13 5.62 1.84 1.59
C ILE A 13 5.83 2.85 0.48
N GLU A 14 5.43 4.08 0.73
CA GLU A 14 5.54 5.22 -0.16
C GLU A 14 6.41 6.30 0.47
N PHE A 15 7.30 6.86 -0.35
CA PHE A 15 8.21 7.94 0.01
C PHE A 15 7.94 9.12 -0.91
N LYS A 16 7.73 10.30 -0.32
CA LYS A 16 7.57 11.55 -1.06
C LYS A 16 8.70 12.51 -0.76
N PHE A 17 9.18 13.20 -1.79
CA PHE A 17 10.39 14.01 -1.69
C PHE A 17 10.15 15.48 -2.06
N ALA A 18 11.08 16.34 -1.63
CA ALA A 18 11.32 17.62 -2.28
C ALA A 18 12.33 17.41 -3.40
N SER A 19 12.04 17.98 -4.58
CA SER A 19 12.93 17.92 -5.74
C SER A 19 14.28 18.56 -5.42
N GLY A 20 15.37 17.85 -5.71
CA GLY A 20 16.73 18.34 -5.54
C GLY A 20 17.20 19.22 -6.70
N GLN A 21 18.16 20.12 -6.43
CA GLN A 21 18.75 20.96 -7.48
C GLN A 21 19.60 20.18 -8.48
N GLU A 22 20.20 19.07 -8.03
CA GLU A 22 21.04 18.19 -8.86
C GLU A 22 20.27 17.00 -9.45
N LYS A 23 18.95 17.01 -9.31
CA LYS A 23 18.11 15.90 -9.75
C LYS A 23 18.13 15.77 -11.28
N PRO A 24 18.34 14.55 -11.80
CA PRO A 24 18.21 14.29 -13.23
C PRO A 24 16.82 14.68 -13.75
N PRO A 25 16.69 15.09 -15.02
CA PRO A 25 15.38 15.41 -15.59
C PRO A 25 14.45 14.21 -15.54
N TRP A 26 13.22 14.41 -15.07
CA TRP A 26 12.19 13.37 -15.08
C TRP A 26 11.67 13.16 -16.51
N ASN A 27 12.11 12.05 -17.10
CA ASN A 27 11.73 11.61 -18.44
C ASN A 27 11.86 10.08 -18.53
N LEU A 28 11.44 9.53 -19.68
CA LEU A 28 11.40 8.08 -19.90
C LEU A 28 12.79 7.42 -19.78
N GLU A 29 13.84 8.05 -20.32
CA GLU A 29 15.20 7.51 -20.32
C GLU A 29 15.75 7.43 -18.88
N THR A 30 15.57 8.49 -18.09
CA THR A 30 15.96 8.52 -16.68
C THR A 30 15.22 7.44 -15.87
N ALA A 31 13.92 7.26 -16.10
CA ALA A 31 13.12 6.25 -15.41
C ALA A 31 13.53 4.82 -15.81
N GLU A 32 13.75 4.57 -17.10
CA GLU A 32 14.24 3.29 -17.64
C GLU A 32 15.62 2.95 -17.06
N GLU A 33 16.55 3.91 -17.01
CA GLU A 33 17.88 3.73 -16.43
C GLU A 33 17.81 3.27 -14.96
N PHE A 34 16.93 3.89 -14.17
CA PHE A 34 16.75 3.50 -12.78
C PHE A 34 16.14 2.11 -12.64
N LEU A 35 15.05 1.82 -13.36
CA LEU A 35 14.32 0.55 -13.25
C LEU A 35 15.11 -0.65 -13.79
N ASN A 36 15.98 -0.44 -14.78
CA ASN A 36 16.86 -1.49 -15.32
C ASN A 36 17.83 -2.08 -14.29
N ARG A 37 18.09 -1.38 -13.17
CA ARG A 37 18.86 -1.92 -12.04
C ARG A 37 18.18 -3.12 -11.36
N TYR A 38 16.89 -3.32 -11.63
CA TYR A 38 16.09 -4.37 -11.04
C TYR A 38 15.53 -5.35 -12.07
N GLU A 39 15.96 -5.31 -13.32
CA GLU A 39 15.44 -6.16 -14.40
C GLU A 39 15.47 -7.66 -14.04
N ASP A 40 16.52 -8.11 -13.35
CA ASP A 40 16.66 -9.51 -12.89
C ASP A 40 15.55 -9.96 -11.91
N ARG A 41 14.93 -9.02 -11.19
CA ARG A 41 13.90 -9.30 -10.16
C ARG A 41 12.52 -8.78 -10.53
N LEU A 42 12.46 -7.70 -11.31
CA LEU A 42 11.26 -6.98 -11.73
C LEU A 42 11.32 -6.76 -13.25
N PRO A 43 11.26 -7.83 -14.08
CA PRO A 43 11.50 -7.75 -15.52
C PRO A 43 10.41 -6.99 -16.29
N HIS A 44 9.20 -6.89 -15.75
CA HIS A 44 8.07 -6.24 -16.44
C HIS A 44 8.00 -4.77 -16.11
N GLN A 45 8.45 -3.94 -17.03
CA GLN A 45 8.48 -2.49 -16.86
C GLN A 45 7.41 -1.81 -17.73
N GLU A 46 6.65 -0.87 -17.15
CA GLU A 46 5.62 -0.08 -17.84
C GLU A 46 5.65 1.40 -17.39
N ALA A 47 5.21 2.33 -18.25
CA ALA A 47 5.08 3.75 -17.94
C ALA A 47 3.75 4.37 -18.39
N ILE A 48 3.35 5.45 -17.70
CA ILE A 48 2.22 6.33 -18.05
C ILE A 48 2.76 7.65 -18.59
N ILE A 49 2.32 8.01 -19.79
CA ILE A 49 2.67 9.26 -20.47
C ILE A 49 1.42 10.13 -20.62
N GLU A 50 1.47 11.37 -20.14
CA GLU A 50 0.32 12.28 -19.94
C GLU A 50 -0.33 12.85 -21.21
N THR A 51 0.20 12.59 -22.41
CA THR A 51 -0.31 13.22 -23.65
C THR A 51 -1.67 12.69 -24.09
N THR A 52 -2.01 11.47 -23.68
CA THR A 52 -3.28 10.75 -23.85
C THR A 52 -3.08 9.47 -23.05
N SER A 53 -3.93 9.11 -22.08
CA SER A 53 -3.76 7.94 -21.19
C SER A 53 -3.46 6.63 -21.95
N GLN A 54 -2.19 6.40 -22.30
CA GLN A 54 -1.69 5.25 -23.03
C GLN A 54 -0.61 4.62 -22.16
N THR A 55 -0.88 3.42 -21.66
CA THR A 55 0.12 2.57 -21.01
C THR A 55 1.08 2.05 -22.08
N ARG A 56 2.39 2.20 -21.87
CA ARG A 56 3.40 1.67 -22.80
C ARG A 56 4.36 0.73 -22.06
N PRO A 57 4.62 -0.48 -22.61
CA PRO A 57 5.68 -1.34 -22.10
C PRO A 57 7.06 -0.76 -22.44
N PHE A 58 8.02 -0.92 -21.55
CA PHE A 58 9.42 -0.50 -21.78
C PHE A 58 10.22 -1.49 -22.65
N SER A 59 9.86 -2.78 -22.68
CA SER A 59 10.70 -3.84 -23.28
C SER A 59 10.02 -4.61 -24.42
N GLY A 60 10.62 -4.56 -25.62
CA GLY A 60 10.25 -5.32 -26.83
C GLY A 60 11.09 -4.93 -28.06
N PRO A 61 11.19 -5.76 -29.12
CA PRO A 61 12.14 -5.58 -30.25
C PRO A 61 11.83 -4.39 -31.19
N GLN A 62 10.94 -3.47 -30.79
CA GLN A 62 10.54 -2.30 -31.57
C GLN A 62 11.06 -1.00 -30.95
N ARG A 63 12.38 -0.93 -30.75
CA ARG A 63 13.09 0.29 -30.32
C ARG A 63 13.25 1.24 -31.51
N SER A 64 12.28 2.15 -31.70
CA SER A 64 12.47 3.51 -32.26
C SER A 64 11.13 4.14 -32.63
N GLN A 65 10.39 4.64 -31.64
CA GLN A 65 9.38 5.68 -31.91
C GLN A 65 9.76 6.95 -31.16
N ARG A 66 9.88 8.05 -31.91
CA ARG A 66 10.16 9.39 -31.39
C ARG A 66 9.04 9.78 -30.41
N VAL A 67 9.36 9.78 -29.13
CA VAL A 67 8.56 10.46 -28.10
C VAL A 67 8.43 11.91 -28.52
N SER A 68 7.21 12.43 -28.52
CA SER A 68 6.97 13.81 -28.93
C SER A 68 7.44 14.74 -27.80
N PRO A 69 8.02 15.92 -28.06
CA PRO A 69 8.48 16.84 -27.00
C PRO A 69 7.39 17.33 -26.02
N LYS A 70 6.12 16.98 -26.24
CA LYS A 70 4.98 17.31 -25.36
C LYS A 70 4.58 16.18 -24.41
N ASP A 71 5.25 15.04 -24.50
CA ASP A 71 4.95 13.85 -23.72
C ASP A 71 5.60 13.96 -22.34
N LYS A 72 4.81 14.27 -21.31
CA LYS A 72 5.28 14.29 -19.91
C LYS A 72 5.12 12.90 -19.31
N LEU A 73 6.20 12.35 -18.75
CA LEU A 73 6.13 11.12 -17.98
C LEU A 73 5.41 11.42 -16.65
N ASP A 74 4.36 10.67 -16.33
CA ASP A 74 3.71 10.74 -15.01
C ASP A 74 4.41 9.78 -14.06
N LYS A 75 4.37 8.48 -14.39
CA LYS A 75 4.88 7.39 -13.56
C LYS A 75 5.51 6.29 -14.40
N ALA A 76 6.45 5.57 -13.80
CA ALA A 76 7.00 4.34 -14.32
C ALA A 76 7.02 3.28 -13.20
N TRP A 77 6.86 2.01 -13.55
CA TRP A 77 6.97 0.92 -12.59
C TRP A 77 7.59 -0.33 -13.21
N ALA A 78 8.15 -1.15 -12.32
CA ALA A 78 8.65 -2.49 -12.61
C ALA A 78 7.95 -3.50 -11.69
N ARG A 79 7.62 -4.68 -12.19
CA ARG A 79 7.00 -5.77 -11.42
C ARG A 79 7.59 -7.13 -11.78
N ASN A 80 7.45 -8.08 -10.87
CA ASN A 80 7.81 -9.48 -11.10
C ASN A 80 6.69 -10.27 -11.82
N ASP A 81 7.00 -11.49 -12.23
CA ASP A 81 6.11 -12.33 -13.06
C ASP A 81 4.75 -12.64 -12.41
N ASP A 82 4.75 -12.95 -11.12
CA ASP A 82 3.54 -13.27 -10.35
C ASP A 82 2.81 -12.02 -9.83
N GLN A 83 3.33 -10.83 -10.12
CA GLN A 83 2.82 -9.54 -9.67
C GLN A 83 2.76 -9.38 -8.14
N SER A 84 3.55 -10.18 -7.40
CA SER A 84 3.66 -10.04 -5.94
C SER A 84 4.51 -8.85 -5.52
N HIS A 85 5.38 -8.31 -6.38
CA HIS A 85 6.28 -7.20 -6.04
C HIS A 85 6.29 -6.13 -7.12
N TRP A 86 6.17 -4.87 -6.70
CA TRP A 86 6.18 -3.72 -7.60
C TRP A 86 7.05 -2.60 -7.04
N LEU A 87 7.87 -2.01 -7.91
CA LEU A 87 8.57 -0.76 -7.63
C LEU A 87 8.03 0.29 -8.60
N GLN A 88 7.39 1.33 -8.06
CA GLN A 88 6.92 2.47 -8.82
C GLN A 88 7.76 3.70 -8.48
N ILE A 89 8.06 4.49 -9.50
CA ILE A 89 8.72 5.79 -9.39
C ILE A 89 7.91 6.85 -10.13
N ALA A 90 7.89 8.05 -9.56
CA ALA A 90 7.44 9.28 -10.19
C ALA A 90 8.49 10.37 -9.92
N ASP A 91 8.27 11.58 -10.44
CA ASP A 91 9.21 12.70 -10.33
C ASP A 91 9.78 12.88 -8.90
N ASP A 92 8.92 12.96 -7.88
CA ASP A 92 9.32 13.11 -6.47
C ASP A 92 8.71 12.02 -5.57
N GLN A 93 8.61 10.78 -6.08
CA GLN A 93 7.91 9.71 -5.38
C GLN A 93 8.55 8.35 -5.67
N MET A 94 8.65 7.51 -4.64
CA MET A 94 8.96 6.09 -4.78
C MET A 94 7.94 5.28 -3.99
N VAL A 95 7.45 4.18 -4.58
CA VAL A 95 6.56 3.24 -3.90
C VAL A 95 7.09 1.82 -4.09
N TYR A 96 7.21 1.08 -3.00
CA TYR A 96 7.48 -0.36 -3.03
C TYR A 96 6.29 -1.13 -2.45
N ASN A 97 5.73 -2.03 -3.25
CA ASN A 97 4.49 -2.74 -2.94
C ASN A 97 4.71 -4.26 -2.94
N GLN A 98 4.04 -4.91 -2.00
CA GLN A 98 3.91 -6.36 -1.91
C GLN A 98 2.43 -6.77 -1.93
N THR A 99 2.08 -7.66 -2.85
CA THR A 99 0.76 -8.30 -2.96
C THR A 99 0.86 -9.76 -2.51
N ARG A 100 -0.10 -10.21 -1.69
CA ARG A 100 -0.19 -11.60 -1.26
C ARG A 100 -0.62 -12.50 -2.43
N VAL A 101 0.22 -13.47 -2.76
CA VAL A 101 -0.13 -14.56 -3.70
C VAL A 101 -0.52 -15.81 -2.91
N GLU A 102 0.40 -16.34 -2.10
CA GLU A 102 0.13 -17.49 -1.21
C GLU A 102 0.11 -17.07 0.26
N SER A 103 1.21 -16.47 0.72
CA SER A 103 1.39 -16.01 2.10
C SER A 103 1.84 -14.56 2.16
N TYR A 104 1.43 -13.85 3.21
CA TYR A 104 1.97 -12.53 3.53
C TYR A 104 3.42 -12.67 4.04
N LEU A 105 4.36 -11.96 3.41
CA LEU A 105 5.79 -12.05 3.71
C LEU A 105 6.21 -11.35 5.00
N GLY A 106 5.32 -10.54 5.59
CA GLY A 106 5.59 -9.80 6.81
C GLY A 106 6.06 -8.37 6.54
N PHE A 107 5.96 -7.55 7.58
CA PHE A 107 6.29 -6.14 7.50
C PHE A 107 7.80 -5.92 7.37
N GLU A 108 8.61 -6.74 8.02
CA GLU A 108 10.07 -6.65 7.98
C GLU A 108 10.61 -6.83 6.56
N SER A 109 10.06 -7.80 5.81
CA SER A 109 10.39 -7.99 4.39
C SER A 109 10.05 -6.76 3.57
N LEU A 110 8.81 -6.25 3.68
CA LEU A 110 8.39 -5.03 2.99
C LEU A 110 9.31 -3.84 3.31
N ARG A 111 9.57 -3.62 4.60
CA ARG A 111 10.38 -2.51 5.12
C ARG A 111 11.81 -2.59 4.61
N ASP A 112 12.46 -3.74 4.74
CA ASP A 112 13.88 -3.89 4.43
C ASP A 112 14.12 -3.73 2.92
N GLU A 113 13.22 -4.24 2.09
CA GLU A 113 13.27 -4.05 0.65
C GLU A 113 12.99 -2.60 0.24
N ALA A 114 11.94 -1.99 0.78
CA ALA A 114 11.62 -0.58 0.53
C ALA A 114 12.78 0.35 0.92
N LEU A 115 13.42 0.11 2.08
CA LEU A 115 14.59 0.88 2.54
C LEU A 115 15.82 0.65 1.67
N SER A 116 16.00 -0.56 1.11
CA SER A 116 17.07 -0.80 0.12
C SER A 116 16.85 0.04 -1.14
N LYS A 117 15.63 0.02 -1.70
CA LYS A 117 15.30 0.80 -2.91
C LYS A 117 15.33 2.31 -2.65
N LEU A 118 15.02 2.73 -1.44
CA LEU A 118 15.13 4.14 -1.02
C LEU A 118 16.57 4.62 -1.13
N GLY A 119 17.54 3.82 -0.69
CA GLY A 119 18.97 4.15 -0.84
C GLY A 119 19.34 4.36 -2.31
N ASP A 120 18.98 3.39 -3.16
CA ASP A 120 19.23 3.47 -4.60
C ASP A 120 18.56 4.70 -5.24
N TYR A 121 17.33 5.02 -4.83
CA TYR A 121 16.57 6.20 -5.30
C TYR A 121 17.25 7.50 -4.90
N VAL A 122 17.65 7.63 -3.63
CA VAL A 122 18.32 8.84 -3.12
C VAL A 122 19.65 9.06 -3.83
N ASP A 123 20.43 8.00 -4.05
CA ASP A 123 21.71 8.09 -4.74
C ASP A 123 21.56 8.50 -6.21
N PHE A 124 20.50 8.04 -6.88
CA PHE A 124 20.26 8.32 -8.29
C PHE A 124 19.57 9.66 -8.54
N PHE A 125 18.44 9.90 -7.87
CA PHE A 125 17.61 11.09 -8.10
C PHE A 125 18.02 12.30 -7.26
N ARG A 126 18.86 12.11 -6.24
CA ARG A 126 19.39 13.18 -5.37
C ARG A 126 18.30 14.17 -4.91
N PRO A 127 17.20 13.71 -4.28
CA PRO A 127 16.19 14.61 -3.73
C PRO A 127 16.82 15.57 -2.70
N GLU A 128 16.12 16.66 -2.34
CA GLU A 128 16.58 17.62 -1.32
C GLU A 128 16.16 17.27 0.11
N THR A 129 14.91 16.85 0.31
CA THR A 129 14.41 16.34 1.61
C THR A 129 13.35 15.24 1.44
N LEU A 130 13.17 14.41 2.47
CA LEU A 130 12.08 13.44 2.58
C LEU A 130 10.87 14.11 3.25
N LYS A 131 9.81 14.35 2.48
CA LYS A 131 8.60 15.04 2.95
C LYS A 131 7.72 14.13 3.81
N SER A 132 7.50 12.91 3.35
CA SER A 132 6.70 11.92 4.06
C SER A 132 7.16 10.50 3.79
N VAL A 133 6.86 9.64 4.76
CA VAL A 133 6.91 8.19 4.65
C VAL A 133 5.54 7.66 5.00
N GLU A 134 4.98 6.85 4.11
CA GLU A 134 3.60 6.40 4.18
C GLU A 134 3.58 4.88 4.18
N LEU A 135 2.90 4.28 5.16
CA LEU A 135 2.71 2.83 5.26
C LEU A 135 1.25 2.51 5.00
N HIS A 136 1.02 1.56 4.10
CA HIS A 136 -0.30 1.16 3.67
C HIS A 136 -0.52 -0.33 3.87
N TYR A 137 -1.71 -0.68 4.34
CA TYR A 137 -2.21 -2.06 4.38
C TYR A 137 -3.61 -2.12 3.77
N VAL A 138 -3.85 -3.16 2.99
CA VAL A 138 -5.19 -3.52 2.52
C VAL A 138 -5.50 -4.90 3.08
N ASP A 139 -6.47 -4.94 3.97
CA ASP A 139 -7.01 -6.17 4.53
C ASP A 139 -8.28 -6.57 3.78
N LEU A 140 -8.41 -7.86 3.49
CA LEU A 140 -9.66 -8.47 3.06
C LEU A 140 -10.11 -9.46 4.13
N ILE A 141 -11.28 -9.20 4.70
CA ILE A 141 -11.89 -10.01 5.74
C ILE A 141 -13.08 -10.73 5.13
N GLU A 142 -13.00 -12.06 5.10
CA GLU A 142 -14.04 -12.93 4.58
C GLU A 142 -14.74 -13.60 5.76
N ILE A 143 -16.05 -13.35 5.88
CA ILE A 143 -16.89 -13.95 6.91
C ILE A 143 -17.66 -15.10 6.25
N PRO A 144 -17.43 -16.35 6.65
CA PRO A 144 -18.19 -17.49 6.16
C PRO A 144 -19.64 -17.38 6.59
N THR A 145 -20.57 -17.52 5.65
CA THR A 145 -22.00 -17.48 5.94
C THR A 145 -22.62 -18.83 5.59
N PRO A 146 -23.26 -19.52 6.55
CA PRO A 146 -24.25 -20.51 6.20
C PRO A 146 -25.33 -19.82 5.36
N VAL A 147 -25.71 -20.40 4.22
CA VAL A 147 -26.50 -19.83 3.10
C VAL A 147 -27.82 -19.10 3.51
N GLU A 148 -28.23 -19.17 4.77
CA GLU A 148 -29.50 -18.63 5.28
C GLU A 148 -29.35 -17.68 6.49
N GLN A 149 -28.13 -17.44 7.00
CA GLN A 149 -27.93 -16.58 8.17
C GLN A 149 -27.57 -15.15 7.80
N LYS A 150 -28.30 -14.20 8.40
CA LYS A 150 -27.90 -12.79 8.43
C LYS A 150 -26.66 -12.65 9.32
N ILE A 151 -25.74 -11.79 8.90
CA ILE A 151 -24.62 -11.35 9.74
C ILE A 151 -24.96 -10.01 10.39
N GLU A 152 -24.66 -9.88 11.67
CA GLU A 152 -24.70 -8.60 12.38
C GLU A 152 -23.28 -8.02 12.37
N LEU A 153 -23.08 -6.86 11.74
CA LEU A 153 -21.71 -6.28 11.61
C LEU A 153 -21.02 -6.07 12.95
N GLN A 154 -21.78 -5.73 13.99
CA GLN A 154 -21.27 -5.52 15.35
C GLN A 154 -20.69 -6.76 16.01
N ASP A 155 -21.05 -7.95 15.54
CA ASP A 155 -20.44 -9.20 15.99
C ASP A 155 -19.00 -9.34 15.51
N TYR A 156 -18.61 -8.59 14.48
CA TYR A 156 -17.34 -8.72 13.78
C TYR A 156 -16.48 -7.45 13.84
N PHE A 157 -17.09 -6.28 13.86
CA PHE A 157 -16.38 -5.00 13.77
C PHE A 157 -16.82 -4.03 14.87
N HIS A 158 -15.85 -3.31 15.41
CA HIS A 158 -16.07 -2.13 16.25
C HIS A 158 -16.17 -0.84 15.42
N LEU A 159 -15.66 -0.86 14.17
CA LEU A 159 -15.87 0.20 13.19
C LEU A 159 -17.29 0.10 12.64
N ARG A 160 -18.21 0.94 13.13
CA ARG A 160 -19.58 0.98 12.61
C ARG A 160 -20.04 2.40 12.31
N VAL A 161 -20.89 2.48 11.29
CA VAL A 161 -21.76 3.63 11.05
C VAL A 161 -23.17 3.15 11.33
N GLU A 162 -23.77 3.72 12.36
CA GLU A 162 -25.18 3.45 12.68
C GLU A 162 -26.04 4.24 11.70
N MET A 163 -26.78 3.52 10.86
CA MET A 163 -27.79 4.10 9.99
C MET A 163 -29.09 4.26 10.77
N PRO A 164 -29.82 5.37 10.61
CA PRO A 164 -31.14 5.52 11.21
C PRO A 164 -32.10 4.40 10.76
N ASP A 165 -33.04 4.02 11.64
CA ASP A 165 -33.98 2.92 11.41
C ASP A 165 -34.90 3.14 10.19
N GLU A 166 -35.05 4.39 9.75
CA GLU A 166 -35.83 4.76 8.56
C GLU A 166 -35.16 4.33 7.24
N PHE A 167 -33.87 4.02 7.27
CA PHE A 167 -33.17 3.50 6.10
C PHE A 167 -33.54 2.03 5.88
N GLY A 168 -33.82 1.67 4.62
CA GLY A 168 -34.02 0.27 4.24
C GLY A 168 -32.76 -0.57 4.37
N LEU A 169 -32.80 -1.79 3.85
CA LEU A 169 -31.64 -2.69 3.86
C LEU A 169 -30.42 -2.02 3.21
N VAL A 170 -29.29 -1.99 3.91
CA VAL A 170 -28.02 -1.50 3.37
C VAL A 170 -27.36 -2.62 2.57
N TRP A 171 -27.23 -2.43 1.26
CA TRP A 171 -26.60 -3.42 0.36
C TRP A 171 -25.09 -3.21 0.23
N HIS A 172 -24.65 -1.96 0.32
CA HIS A 172 -23.24 -1.59 0.20
C HIS A 172 -22.95 -0.33 1.01
N PHE A 173 -21.74 -0.24 1.58
CA PHE A 173 -21.28 0.95 2.28
C PHE A 173 -19.77 1.16 2.08
N SER A 174 -19.33 2.40 2.24
CA SER A 174 -17.94 2.80 2.32
C SER A 174 -17.82 3.97 3.30
N ASN A 175 -17.02 3.77 4.35
CA ASN A 175 -16.76 4.77 5.39
C ASN A 175 -15.28 5.10 5.38
N GLN A 176 -14.95 6.39 5.42
CA GLN A 176 -13.57 6.88 5.44
C GLN A 176 -13.38 7.77 6.67
N ILE A 177 -12.36 7.48 7.46
CA ILE A 177 -12.11 8.10 8.75
C ILE A 177 -10.67 8.62 8.76
N PHE A 178 -10.48 9.87 9.17
CA PHE A 178 -9.18 10.46 9.42
C PHE A 178 -8.99 10.63 10.93
N VAL A 179 -7.90 10.09 11.45
CA VAL A 179 -7.58 10.06 12.87
C VAL A 179 -6.19 10.67 13.08
N LYS A 180 -6.05 11.52 14.09
CA LYS A 180 -4.73 11.85 14.62
C LYS A 180 -4.29 10.71 15.56
N PRO A 181 -3.28 9.90 15.20
CA PRO A 181 -2.88 8.76 15.99
C PRO A 181 -2.28 9.22 17.32
N LYS A 182 -2.42 8.40 18.36
CA LYS A 182 -1.84 8.66 19.69
C LYS A 182 -0.34 8.35 19.72
N THR A 183 0.42 8.97 18.82
CA THR A 183 1.88 8.87 18.74
C THR A 183 2.55 10.03 19.47
N LYS A 184 3.86 9.92 19.74
CA LYS A 184 4.66 11.03 20.29
C LYS A 184 4.77 12.21 19.32
N GLU A 185 4.66 11.94 18.03
CA GLU A 185 4.68 12.95 16.97
C GLU A 185 3.30 13.54 16.73
N ASP A 186 3.24 14.87 16.65
CA ASP A 186 1.99 15.61 16.53
C ASP A 186 1.43 15.70 15.10
N ASN A 187 2.23 15.34 14.10
CA ASN A 187 1.90 15.57 12.68
C ASN A 187 1.56 14.29 11.91
N ASN A 188 1.52 13.14 12.57
CA ASN A 188 1.11 11.91 11.91
C ASN A 188 -0.39 11.92 11.60
N VAL A 189 -0.78 11.27 10.50
CA VAL A 189 -2.18 11.10 10.11
C VAL A 189 -2.44 9.63 9.85
N LEU A 190 -3.54 9.11 10.37
CA LEU A 190 -4.06 7.80 10.01
C LEU A 190 -5.37 7.99 9.26
N GLU A 191 -5.42 7.49 8.04
CA GLU A 191 -6.63 7.32 7.27
C GLU A 191 -7.04 5.84 7.28
N VAL A 192 -8.32 5.58 7.51
CA VAL A 192 -8.90 4.24 7.48
C VAL A 192 -10.13 4.27 6.59
N LYS A 193 -10.18 3.40 5.59
CA LYS A 193 -11.37 3.18 4.76
C LYS A 193 -11.93 1.79 5.03
N PHE A 194 -13.18 1.73 5.50
CA PHE A 194 -13.90 0.49 5.74
C PHE A 194 -15.09 0.37 4.78
N GLN A 195 -15.10 -0.67 3.95
CA GLN A 195 -16.13 -0.84 2.92
C GLN A 195 -16.58 -2.30 2.83
N SER A 196 -17.86 -2.50 2.51
CA SER A 196 -18.31 -3.81 2.07
C SER A 196 -17.87 -4.05 0.63
N VAL A 197 -17.49 -5.28 0.31
CA VAL A 197 -17.18 -5.72 -1.05
C VAL A 197 -18.33 -6.61 -1.50
N ARG A 198 -18.58 -6.68 -2.82
CA ARG A 198 -19.61 -7.57 -3.35
C ARG A 198 -19.40 -8.99 -2.80
N PRO A 199 -20.44 -9.63 -2.25
CA PRO A 199 -20.33 -10.99 -1.75
C PRO A 199 -19.82 -11.93 -2.83
N ASP A 200 -19.07 -12.95 -2.41
CA ASP A 200 -18.76 -14.07 -3.26
C ASP A 200 -19.87 -15.10 -3.09
N GLU A 201 -20.85 -15.06 -3.99
CA GLU A 201 -22.01 -15.95 -3.95
C GLU A 201 -21.60 -17.42 -4.13
N GLU A 202 -20.53 -17.68 -4.88
CA GLU A 202 -20.01 -19.03 -5.09
C GLU A 202 -19.28 -19.55 -3.85
N ALA A 203 -18.52 -18.69 -3.17
CA ALA A 203 -17.82 -19.06 -1.94
C ALA A 203 -18.71 -19.00 -0.68
N GLY A 204 -19.90 -18.40 -0.74
CA GLY A 204 -20.79 -18.24 0.41
C GLY A 204 -20.20 -17.35 1.50
N THR A 205 -19.54 -16.25 1.12
CA THR A 205 -18.85 -15.35 2.05
C THR A 205 -19.29 -13.90 1.89
N TYR A 206 -19.39 -13.19 3.01
CA TYR A 206 -19.40 -11.73 3.01
C TYR A 206 -17.97 -11.21 3.05
N ARG A 207 -17.66 -10.24 2.20
CA ARG A 207 -16.33 -9.65 2.06
C ARG A 207 -16.32 -8.22 2.54
N PHE A 208 -15.33 -7.88 3.35
CA PHE A 208 -15.10 -6.54 3.86
C PHE A 208 -13.65 -6.15 3.62
N ARG A 209 -13.45 -4.89 3.22
CA ARG A 209 -12.12 -4.36 2.94
C ARG A 209 -11.81 -3.21 3.88
N LEU A 210 -10.63 -3.28 4.51
CA LEU A 210 -10.05 -2.21 5.31
C LEU A 210 -8.78 -1.72 4.63
N ASP A 211 -8.79 -0.47 4.18
CA ASP A 211 -7.60 0.21 3.68
C ASP A 211 -7.06 1.11 4.80
N TRP A 212 -5.82 0.85 5.21
CA TRP A 212 -5.10 1.61 6.21
C TRP A 212 -4.02 2.42 5.52
N HIS A 213 -3.95 3.71 5.84
CA HIS A 213 -2.97 4.63 5.31
C HIS A 213 -2.40 5.48 6.44
N PHE A 214 -1.18 5.16 6.86
CA PHE A 214 -0.48 5.87 7.92
C PHE A 214 0.59 6.78 7.33
N ILE A 215 0.47 8.08 7.58
CA ILE A 215 1.35 9.12 7.04
C ILE A 215 2.24 9.65 8.16
N CYS A 216 3.55 9.47 8.02
CA CYS A 216 4.57 10.15 8.82
C CYS A 216 5.04 11.40 8.07
N LEU A 217 4.72 12.58 8.58
CA LEU A 217 5.13 13.87 7.99
C LEU A 217 6.44 14.39 8.62
N HIS A 218 7.12 15.28 7.90
CA HIS A 218 8.23 16.10 8.40
C HIS A 218 9.40 15.27 8.96
N LEU A 219 9.98 14.40 8.14
CA LEU A 219 11.19 13.69 8.52
C LEU A 219 12.40 14.63 8.41
N GLU A 220 13.13 14.79 9.51
CA GLU A 220 14.35 15.62 9.56
C GLU A 220 15.53 15.02 8.78
N SER A 221 15.43 13.73 8.41
CA SER A 221 16.51 12.98 7.79
C SER A 221 16.00 11.73 7.09
N TRP A 222 16.70 11.33 6.02
CA TRP A 222 16.61 10.05 5.32
C TRP A 222 17.52 8.97 5.88
N SER A 223 18.20 9.24 7.00
CA SER A 223 18.97 8.21 7.69
C SER A 223 18.12 6.95 7.82
N ARG A 224 18.66 5.82 7.37
CA ARG A 224 17.97 4.53 7.38
C ARG A 224 17.39 4.24 8.75
N ASP A 225 18.13 4.54 9.82
CA ASP A 225 17.69 4.30 11.21
C ASP A 225 16.47 5.14 11.58
N ILE A 226 16.43 6.41 11.14
CA ILE A 226 15.29 7.31 11.40
C ILE A 226 14.06 6.83 10.65
N VAL A 227 14.20 6.54 9.35
CA VAL A 227 13.09 6.07 8.50
C VAL A 227 12.58 4.71 8.99
N CYS A 228 13.49 3.79 9.34
CA CYS A 228 13.14 2.49 9.91
C CYS A 228 12.34 2.64 11.20
N GLY A 229 12.80 3.46 12.15
CA GLY A 229 12.09 3.69 13.40
C GLY A 229 10.69 4.29 13.21
N ARG A 230 10.50 5.16 12.20
CA ARG A 230 9.18 5.70 11.83
C ARG A 230 8.26 4.61 11.27
N LEU A 231 8.77 3.75 10.40
CA LEU A 231 8.01 2.64 9.84
C LEU A 231 7.62 1.63 10.91
N ASP A 232 8.53 1.29 11.83
CA ASP A 232 8.25 0.36 12.94
C ASP A 232 7.16 0.90 13.87
N GLN A 233 7.21 2.22 14.15
CA GLN A 233 6.17 2.90 14.91
C GLN A 233 4.83 2.88 14.17
N ALA A 234 4.82 3.21 12.87
CA ALA A 234 3.61 3.19 12.04
C ALA A 234 3.00 1.78 12.01
N HIS A 235 3.81 0.75 11.77
CA HIS A 235 3.38 -0.65 11.76
C HIS A 235 2.76 -1.07 13.10
N THR A 236 3.44 -0.81 14.21
CA THR A 236 2.92 -1.10 15.55
C THR A 236 1.59 -0.38 15.81
N CYS A 237 1.49 0.87 15.36
CA CYS A 237 0.28 1.67 15.47
C CYS A 237 -0.88 1.04 14.69
N LEU A 238 -0.65 0.69 13.42
CA LEU A 238 -1.63 0.06 12.54
C LEU A 238 -2.10 -1.29 13.09
N LEU A 239 -1.20 -2.14 13.59
CA LEU A 239 -1.58 -3.41 14.23
C LEU A 239 -2.50 -3.20 15.43
N ASN A 240 -2.21 -2.20 16.28
CA ASN A 240 -3.04 -1.87 17.43
C ASN A 240 -4.42 -1.36 17.01
N TYR A 241 -4.48 -0.50 15.99
CA TYR A 241 -5.75 -0.01 15.44
C TYR A 241 -6.56 -1.12 14.78
N PHE A 242 -5.92 -1.99 13.99
CA PHE A 242 -6.55 -3.16 13.40
C PHE A 242 -7.16 -4.05 14.48
N ARG A 243 -6.38 -4.41 15.51
CA ARG A 243 -6.86 -5.23 16.63
C ARG A 243 -8.02 -4.57 17.38
N ALA A 244 -7.99 -3.26 17.58
CA ALA A 244 -9.07 -2.51 18.21
C ALA A 244 -10.31 -2.35 17.33
N SER A 245 -10.18 -2.53 16.01
CA SER A 245 -11.26 -2.37 15.04
C SER A 245 -12.12 -3.62 14.86
N VAL A 246 -11.60 -4.79 15.25
CA VAL A 246 -12.24 -6.09 15.07
C VAL A 246 -12.61 -6.71 16.42
N THR A 247 -13.67 -7.51 16.44
CA THR A 247 -14.06 -8.29 17.62
C THR A 247 -13.20 -9.55 17.76
N GLU A 248 -13.30 -10.21 18.92
CA GLU A 248 -12.68 -11.54 19.11
C GLU A 248 -13.16 -12.55 18.06
N LYS A 249 -14.45 -12.50 17.67
CA LYS A 249 -15.02 -13.39 16.66
C LYS A 249 -14.33 -13.24 15.31
N THR A 250 -14.07 -12.00 14.88
CA THR A 250 -13.29 -11.73 13.65
C THR A 250 -11.84 -12.11 13.82
N TRP A 251 -11.25 -11.80 14.98
CA TRP A 251 -9.85 -12.10 15.26
C TRP A 251 -9.53 -13.60 15.11
N GLN A 252 -10.46 -14.48 15.53
CA GLN A 252 -10.33 -15.92 15.40
C GLN A 252 -10.33 -16.42 13.93
N LEU A 253 -10.88 -15.65 12.98
CA LEU A 253 -10.83 -16.01 11.54
C LEU A 253 -9.39 -16.06 11.02
N PHE A 254 -8.46 -15.35 11.66
CA PHE A 254 -7.06 -15.26 11.25
C PHE A 254 -6.16 -16.30 11.91
N GLN A 255 -6.75 -17.24 12.66
CA GLN A 255 -6.07 -18.36 13.30
C GLN A 255 -4.85 -17.89 14.14
N PRO A 256 -5.10 -17.13 15.21
CA PRO A 256 -4.02 -16.68 16.07
C PRO A 256 -3.30 -17.86 16.73
N SER A 257 -1.99 -17.75 16.87
CA SER A 257 -1.15 -18.73 17.57
C SER A 257 -0.49 -18.12 18.80
N ASP A 258 -0.43 -18.92 19.87
CA ASP A 258 0.26 -18.59 21.13
C ASP A 258 1.78 -18.74 21.01
N GLU A 259 2.27 -19.36 19.93
CA GLU A 259 3.69 -19.47 19.62
C GLU A 259 4.19 -18.16 18.99
N GLY A 260 4.90 -17.37 19.79
CA GLY A 260 5.58 -16.15 19.37
C GLY A 260 6.74 -15.82 20.28
#